data_AF-A0A6J4GPG6-F1
#
_entry.id   AF-A0A6J4GPG6-F1
#
_cell.length_a   1.000
_cell.length_b   1.000
_cell.length_c   1.000
_cell.angle_alpha   90.00
_cell.angle_beta   90.00
_cell.angle_gamma   90.00
#
_symmetry.space_group_name_H-M   'P 1'
#
loop_
_entity.id
_entity.type
_entity.pdbx_description
1 polymer ?
#
loop_
_entity_poly.entity_id
_entity_poly.type
_entity_poly.pdbx_seq_one_letter_code
_entity_poly.pdbx_strand_id
1 'polypeptide(L)' 'MGIYKPNEHWSFLLGMGGEFAKEEDYFLTRIGVEYGYELPKGWEIFGTFSYDFKWNAYDSWGIGLGIAKNFGGK' A
#
# COMPACT_ATOMS: atom_id res chain seq x y z
N MET A 1 10.10 -0.07 -1.72
CA MET A 1 8.90 -0.79 -1.23
C MET A 1 8.74 -2.05 -2.06
N GLY A 2 8.72 -3.21 -1.42
CA GLY A 2 8.43 -4.49 -2.06
C GLY A 2 6.95 -4.82 -1.95
N ILE A 3 6.40 -5.44 -3.00
CA ILE A 3 5.02 -5.92 -3.03
C ILE A 3 5.07 -7.42 -3.34
N TYR A 4 4.43 -8.22 -2.50
CA TYR A 4 4.28 -9.65 -2.67
C TYR A 4 2.81 -10.00 -2.88
N LYS A 5 2.47 -10.57 -4.03
CA LYS A 5 1.10 -10.98 -4.37
C LYS A 5 1.00 -12.51 -4.36
N PRO A 6 0.58 -13.16 -3.27
CA PRO A 6 0.44 -14.61 -3.23
C PRO A 6 -0.72 -15.14 -4.08
N ASN A 7 -1.73 -14.32 -4.35
CA ASN A 7 -2.88 -14.66 -5.18
C ASN A 7 -3.45 -13.40 -5.84
N GLU A 8 -4.49 -13.55 -6.66
CA GLU A 8 -5.14 -12.45 -7.40
C GLU A 8 -5.87 -11.45 -6.48
N HIS A 9 -6.14 -11.83 -5.23
CA HIS A 9 -6.92 -10.99 -4.30
C HIS A 9 -6.07 -10.27 -3.26
N TRP A 10 -4.93 -10.83 -2.85
CA TRP A 10 -4.13 -10.30 -1.74
C TRP A 10 -2.80 -9.77 -2.26
N SER A 11 -2.46 -8.56 -1.81
CA SER A 11 -1.12 -8.00 -1.98
C SER A 11 -0.58 -7.57 -0.63
N PHE A 12 0.65 -7.95 -0.32
CA PHE A 12 1.34 -7.53 0.90
C PHE A 12 2.45 -6.56 0.53
N LEU A 13 2.50 -5.43 1.23
CA LEU A 13 3.46 -4.37 1.02
C LEU A 13 4.38 -4.31 2.22
N LEU A 14 5.67 -4.29 1.97
CA LEU A 14 6.68 -4.04 2.99
C LEU A 14 7.70 -3.07 2.40
N GLY A 15 7.88 -1.94 3.06
CA GLY A 15 8.80 -0.93 2.59
C GLY A 15 9.32 -0.08 3.72
N MET A 16 10.54 0.41 3.55
CA MET A 16 11.06 1.51 4.35
C MET A 16 10.92 2.79 3.51
N GLY A 17 10.63 3.89 4.17
CA GLY A 17 10.43 5.21 3.56
C GLY A 17 10.88 6.32 4.50
N GLY A 18 10.76 7.55 4.02
CA GLY A 18 10.95 8.75 4.83
C GLY A 18 9.78 9.70 4.58
N GLU A 19 9.21 10.24 5.63
CA GLU A 19 8.31 11.39 5.58
C GLU A 19 9.17 12.64 5.77
N PHE A 20 9.47 13.32 4.66
CA PHE A 20 10.21 14.58 4.66
C PHE A 20 9.21 15.72 4.81
N ALA A 21 9.00 16.17 6.05
CA ALA A 21 8.20 17.35 6.33
C ALA A 21 9.12 18.56 6.53
N LYS A 22 8.59 19.78 6.38
CA LYS A 22 9.37 21.02 6.54
C LYS A 22 10.04 21.18 7.91
N GLU A 23 9.52 20.50 8.93
CA GLU A 23 9.93 20.66 10.32
C GLU A 23 10.86 19.53 10.78
N GLU A 24 10.59 18.28 10.40
CA GLU A 24 11.42 17.12 10.72
C GLU A 24 11.33 16.04 9.62
N ASP A 25 12.44 15.31 9.44
CA ASP A 25 12.51 14.13 8.58
C ASP A 25 12.30 12.88 9.41
N TYR A 26 11.20 12.17 9.19
CA TYR A 26 10.92 10.92 9.88
C TYR A 26 11.21 9.72 8.98
N PHE A 27 12.12 8.86 9.40
CA PHE A 27 12.26 7.54 8.79
C PHE A 27 11.10 6.66 9.24
N LEU A 28 10.50 5.90 8.33
CA LEU A 28 9.38 5.02 8.65
C LEU A 28 9.49 3.67 7.97
N THR A 29 8.97 2.65 8.64
CA THR A 29 8.73 1.33 8.04
C THR A 29 7.24 1.17 7.82
N ARG A 30 6.84 1.04 6.56
CA ARG A 30 5.46 0.79 6.13
C ARG A 30 5.25 -0.70 5.91
N ILE A 31 4.26 -1.25 6.60
CA ILE A 31 3.63 -2.50 6.24
C ILE A 31 2.26 -2.19 5.65
N GLY A 32 1.85 -2.95 4.64
CA GLY A 32 0.55 -2.80 4.03
C GLY A 32 -0.02 -4.14 3.60
N VAL A 33 -1.33 -4.21 3.56
CA VAL A 33 -2.08 -5.29 2.96
C VAL A 33 -3.16 -4.69 2.09
N GLU A 34 -3.28 -5.21 0.89
CA GLU A 34 -4.31 -4.84 -0.06
C GLU A 34 -5.15 -6.07 -0.33
N TYR A 35 -6.46 -5.88 -0.33
CA TYR A 35 -7.43 -6.88 -0.72
C TYR A 35 -8.22 -6.35 -1.91
N GLY A 36 -7.96 -6.92 -3.08
CA GLY A 36 -8.53 -6.54 -4.36
C GLY A 36 -9.44 -7.61 -4.95
N TYR A 37 -10.34 -7.17 -5.81
CA TYR A 37 -11.11 -8.03 -6.69
C TYR A 37 -11.01 -7.52 -8.13
N GLU A 38 -10.62 -8.42 -9.02
CA GLU A 38 -10.54 -8.13 -10.45
C GLU A 38 -11.94 -8.11 -11.06
N LEU A 39 -12.27 -6.98 -11.66
CA LEU A 39 -13.48 -6.74 -12.42
C LEU A 39 -13.25 -6.98 -13.91
N PRO A 40 -14.32 -7.28 -14.67
CA PRO A 40 -14.25 -7.41 -16.12
C PRO A 40 -13.62 -6.18 -16.79
N LYS A 41 -12.95 -6.40 -17.92
CA LYS A 41 -12.27 -5.35 -18.72
C LYS A 41 -11.03 -4.75 -18.05
N GLY A 42 -10.35 -5.53 -17.20
CA GLY A 42 -9.09 -5.16 -16.57
C GLY A 42 -9.24 -4.08 -15.50
N TRP A 43 -10.42 -3.94 -14.90
CA TRP A 43 -10.61 -3.07 -13.73
C TRP A 43 -10.32 -3.87 -12.47
N GLU A 44 -9.89 -3.20 -11.41
CA GLU A 44 -9.67 -3.82 -10.10
C GLU A 44 -10.16 -2.83 -9.05
N ILE A 45 -10.93 -3.30 -8.08
CA ILE A 45 -11.27 -2.52 -6.88
C ILE A 45 -10.54 -3.17 -5.72
N PHE A 46 -9.85 -2.37 -4.91
CA PHE A 46 -9.10 -2.90 -3.79
C PHE A 46 -9.22 -2.00 -2.57
N GLY A 47 -9.35 -2.63 -1.41
CA GLY A 47 -9.11 -2.00 -0.12
C GLY A 47 -7.63 -2.08 0.22
N THR A 48 -7.09 -1.03 0.80
CA THR A 48 -5.73 -0.99 1.33
C THR A 48 -5.78 -0.71 2.82
N PHE A 49 -4.98 -1.43 3.58
CA PHE A 49 -4.68 -1.14 4.97
C PHE A 49 -3.18 -1.01 5.09
N SER A 50 -2.69 0.12 5.62
CA SER A 50 -1.27 0.34 5.85
C SER A 50 -1.03 0.73 7.30
N TYR A 51 0.10 0.29 7.83
CA TYR A 51 0.61 0.70 9.13
C TYR A 51 2.04 1.20 8.94
N ASP A 52 2.28 2.41 9.41
CA ASP A 52 3.54 3.13 9.32
C ASP A 52 4.14 3.23 10.71
N PHE A 53 5.22 2.48 10.91
CA PHE A 53 6.09 2.60 12.07
C PHE A 53 7.08 3.72 11.82
N LYS A 54 6.78 4.94 12.28
CA LYS A 54 7.72 6.07 12.20
C LYS A 54 8.76 5.94 13.31
N TRP A 55 10.02 5.72 12.92
CA TRP A 55 11.13 5.56 13.84
C TRP A 55 11.35 6.91 14.56
N ASN A 56 11.28 6.92 15.90
CA ASN A 56 11.26 8.12 16.75
C ASN A 56 10.01 9.03 16.66
N ALA A 57 8.89 8.55 16.09
CA ALA A 57 7.65 9.33 16.11
C ALA A 57 6.43 8.47 16.46
N TYR A 58 5.25 8.98 16.15
CA TYR A 58 3.98 8.30 16.36
C TYR A 58 3.76 7.22 15.29
N ASP A 59 3.15 6.12 15.71
CA ASP A 59 2.64 5.13 14.77
C ASP A 59 1.39 5.66 14.06
N SER A 60 1.33 5.45 12.75
CA SER A 60 0.16 5.79 11.95
C SER A 60 -0.42 4.55 11.30
N TRP A 61 -1.74 4.48 11.21
CA TRP A 61 -2.41 3.49 10.40
C TRP A 61 -3.39 4.18 9.45
N GLY A 62 -3.62 3.55 8.31
CA GLY A 62 -4.45 4.07 7.24
C GLY A 62 -5.28 2.98 6.63
N ILE A 63 -6.51 3.34 6.25
CA ILE A 63 -7.35 2.54 5.37
C ILE A 63 -7.68 3.35 4.14
N GLY A 64 -7.73 2.68 3.00
CA GLY A 64 -8.09 3.28 1.72
C GLY A 64 -8.93 2.34 0.88
N LEU A 65 -9.67 2.92 -0.04
CA LEU A 65 -10.37 2.20 -1.11
C LEU A 65 -9.88 2.79 -2.43
N GLY A 66 -9.39 1.93 -3.31
CA GLY A 66 -8.82 2.28 -4.60
C GLY A 66 -9.53 1.56 -5.73
N ILE A 67 -9.44 2.17 -6.91
CA ILE A 67 -9.86 1.57 -8.17
C ILE A 67 -8.66 1.67 -9.11
N ALA A 68 -8.19 0.55 -9.63
CA ALA A 68 -7.14 0.46 -10.63
C ALA A 68 -7.70 -0.04 -11.96
N LYS A 69 -6.99 0.29 -13.04
CA LYS A 69 -7.20 -0.29 -14.36
C LYS A 69 -5.88 -0.85 -14.86
N ASN A 70 -5.86 -2.15 -15.09
CA ASN A 70 -4.76 -2.83 -15.72
C ASN A 70 -4.82 -2.58 -17.24
N PHE A 71 -3.78 -1.94 -17.76
CA PHE A 71 -3.62 -1.67 -19.20
C PHE A 71 -2.73 -2.71 -19.90
N GLY A 72 -2.24 -3.71 -19.17
CA GLY A 72 -1.54 -4.85 -19.74
C GLY A 72 -2.51 -5.75 -20.50
N GLY A 73 -2.56 -5.58 -21.83
CA GLY A 73 -3.23 -6.52 -22.71
C GLY A 73 -2.57 -7.90 -22.60
N LYS A 74 -3.38 -8.93 -22.42
CA LYS A 74 -3.01 -10.28 -22.87
C LYS A 74 -3.16 -10.35 -24.38
#